data_AF-A0A1S1CU95-F1
#
_entry.id   AF-A0A1S1CU95-F1
#
_cell.length_a   1.000
_cell.length_b   1.000
_cell.length_c   1.000
_cell.angle_alpha   90.00
_cell.angle_beta   90.00
_cell.angle_gamma   90.00
#
_symmetry.space_group_name_H-M   'P 1'
#
loop_
_entity.id
_entity.type
_entity.pdbx_description
1 polymer ?
#
loop_
_entity_poly.entity_id
_entity_poly.type
_entity_poly.pdbx_seq_one_letter_code
_entity_poly.pdbx_strand_id
1 'polypeptide(L)'
;MDRITKMEGFKKLTLKQKLDVLNYEENFIGLSKTANTSKGSKSYSEWTRYVKENIPISADFKSAMIAKERELEVVLQNLIDSFD
;
A
#
# COMPACT_ATOMS: atom_id res chain seq x y z
N MET A 1 5.02 2.66 2.05
CA MET A 1 6.36 3.20 1.73
C MET A 1 7.47 2.16 1.83
N ASP A 2 7.70 1.54 3.00
CA ASP A 2 8.81 0.57 3.17
C ASP A 2 8.81 -0.58 2.13
N ARG A 3 7.63 -1.08 1.74
CA ARG A 3 7.48 -2.10 0.69
C ARG A 3 7.91 -1.60 -0.69
N ILE A 4 7.43 -0.43 -1.11
CA ILE A 4 7.74 0.17 -2.42
C ILE A 4 9.25 0.41 -2.56
N THR A 5 9.90 0.89 -1.49
CA THR A 5 11.34 1.15 -1.50
C THR A 5 12.22 -0.11 -1.64
N LYS A 6 11.63 -1.29 -1.46
CA LYS A 6 12.27 -2.60 -1.59
C LYS A 6 11.92 -3.32 -2.89
N MET A 7 11.07 -2.74 -3.74
CA MET A 7 10.74 -3.30 -5.06
C MET A 7 11.97 -3.28 -5.96
N GLU A 8 12.05 -4.27 -6.85
CA GLU A 8 13.16 -4.39 -7.80
C GLU A 8 13.20 -3.16 -8.71
N GLY A 9 14.41 -2.68 -9.04
CA GLY A 9 14.60 -1.47 -9.85
C GLY A 9 14.47 -0.15 -9.08
N PHE A 10 13.66 -0.07 -8.02
CA PHE A 10 13.35 1.19 -7.31
C PHE A 10 14.59 1.99 -6.88
N LYS A 11 15.64 1.31 -6.40
CA LYS A 11 16.88 1.97 -5.93
C LYS A 11 17.63 2.70 -7.04
N LYS A 12 17.52 2.23 -8.29
CA LYS A 12 18.22 2.79 -9.47
C LYS A 12 17.57 4.08 -9.98
N LEU A 13 16.30 4.30 -9.66
CA LEU A 13 15.55 5.48 -10.07
C LEU A 13 16.18 6.80 -9.58
N THR A 14 16.04 7.85 -10.39
CA THR A 14 16.35 9.23 -9.99
C THR A 14 15.44 9.68 -8.84
N LEU A 15 15.80 10.76 -8.15
CA LEU A 15 14.96 11.31 -7.08
C LEU A 15 13.54 11.65 -7.58
N LYS A 16 13.43 12.23 -8.77
CA LYS A 16 12.12 12.57 -9.37
C LYS A 16 11.27 11.33 -9.60
N GLN A 17 11.82 10.31 -10.26
CA GLN A 17 11.11 9.05 -10.51
C GLN A 17 10.72 8.34 -9.21
N LYS A 18 11.58 8.36 -8.18
CA LYS A 18 11.24 7.84 -6.85
C LYS A 18 10.03 8.55 -6.26
N LEU A 19 9.96 9.88 -6.38
CA LEU A 19 8.81 10.65 -5.92
C LEU A 19 7.56 10.35 -6.74
N ASP A 20 7.68 10.16 -8.05
CA ASP A 20 6.54 9.80 -8.91
C ASP A 20 5.94 8.44 -8.50
N VAL A 21 6.78 7.43 -8.26
CA VAL A 21 6.33 6.10 -7.78
C VAL A 21 5.74 6.17 -6.37
N LEU A 22 6.42 6.86 -5.44
CA LEU A 22 5.96 6.95 -4.04
C LEU A 22 4.64 7.73 -3.91
N ASN A 23 4.41 8.71 -4.79
CA ASN A 23 3.22 9.55 -4.79
C ASN A 23 2.18 9.11 -5.84
N TYR A 24 2.25 7.87 -6.34
CA TYR A 24 1.26 7.35 -7.27
C TYR A 24 -0.13 7.34 -6.63
N GLU A 25 -1.03 8.19 -7.16
CA GLU A 25 -2.29 8.56 -6.50
C GLU A 25 -3.21 7.37 -6.24
N GLU A 26 -3.29 6.43 -7.18
CA GLU A 26 -4.16 5.25 -7.05
C GLU A 26 -3.74 4.31 -5.90
N ASN A 27 -2.48 4.42 -5.45
CA ASN A 27 -1.97 3.68 -4.30
C ASN A 27 -2.42 4.27 -2.95
N PHE A 28 -3.07 5.44 -2.95
CA PHE A 28 -3.64 6.05 -1.75
C PHE A 28 -5.11 5.67 -1.62
N ILE A 29 -5.40 4.77 -0.69
CA ILE A 29 -6.78 4.39 -0.38
C ILE A 29 -7.21 5.11 0.89
N GLY A 30 -8.18 6.00 0.75
CA GLY A 30 -8.77 6.74 1.86
C GLY A 30 -9.49 5.82 2.84
N LEU A 31 -9.02 5.77 4.07
CA LEU A 31 -9.72 5.15 5.21
C LEU A 31 -10.20 6.23 6.18
N SER A 32 -11.12 5.86 7.08
CA SER A 32 -11.48 6.73 8.20
C SER A 32 -10.26 7.02 9.08
N LYS A 33 -10.26 8.13 9.83
CA LYS A 33 -9.16 8.48 10.74
C LYS A 33 -8.81 7.34 11.69
N THR A 34 -9.82 6.72 12.30
CA THR A 34 -9.65 5.57 13.22
C THR A 34 -9.05 4.37 12.50
N ALA A 35 -9.52 4.06 11.29
CA ALA A 35 -8.98 2.96 10.49
C ALA A 35 -7.52 3.20 10.08
N ASN A 36 -7.18 4.41 9.62
CA ASN A 36 -5.82 4.80 9.29
C ASN A 36 -4.89 4.68 10.50
N THR A 37 -5.30 5.20 11.66
CA THR A 37 -4.52 5.07 12.91
C THR A 37 -4.35 3.61 13.32
N SER A 38 -5.40 2.79 13.23
CA SER A 38 -5.33 1.38 13.64
C SER A 38 -4.47 0.52 12.70
N LYS A 39 -4.56 0.75 11.38
CA LYS A 39 -3.77 0.03 10.38
C LYS A 39 -2.30 0.40 10.51
N GLY A 40 -2.01 1.71 10.56
CA GLY A 40 -0.64 2.23 10.55
C GLY A 40 0.11 1.75 9.31
N SER A 41 1.35 1.28 9.50
CA SER A 41 2.21 0.77 8.43
C SER A 41 1.91 -0.66 7.97
N LYS A 42 1.01 -1.38 8.64
CA LYS A 42 0.67 -2.77 8.30
C LYS A 42 0.04 -2.85 6.91
N SER A 43 0.28 -3.93 6.18
CA SER A 43 -0.51 -4.30 4.99
C SER A 43 -1.97 -4.62 5.36
N TYR A 44 -2.86 -4.72 4.38
CA TYR A 44 -4.24 -5.15 4.64
C TYR A 44 -4.32 -6.61 5.10
N SER A 45 -3.33 -7.44 4.73
CA SER A 45 -3.24 -8.83 5.19
C SER A 45 -2.89 -8.94 6.68
N GLU A 46 -1.96 -8.11 7.16
CA GLU A 46 -1.48 -8.04 8.54
C GLU A 46 -2.45 -7.30 9.48
N TRP A 47 -3.25 -6.37 8.94
CA TRP A 47 -4.22 -5.63 9.73
C TRP A 47 -5.50 -6.44 9.94
N THR A 48 -5.57 -7.13 11.08
CA THR A 48 -6.67 -8.06 11.38
C THR A 48 -7.79 -7.47 12.22
N ARG A 49 -7.51 -6.44 13.05
CA ARG A 49 -8.46 -5.88 14.03
C ARG A 49 -8.22 -4.39 14.29
N TYR A 50 -9.27 -3.68 14.70
CA TYR A 50 -9.18 -2.36 15.34
C TYR A 50 -8.64 -2.53 16.76
N VAL A 51 -7.45 -1.97 17.06
CA VAL A 51 -6.76 -2.22 18.33
C VAL A 51 -7.50 -1.60 19.52
N LYS A 52 -8.01 -0.38 19.36
CA LYS A 52 -8.66 0.37 20.44
C LYS A 52 -10.01 -0.24 20.82
N GLU A 53 -10.81 -0.61 19.84
CA GLU A 53 -12.17 -1.12 20.03
C GLU A 53 -12.21 -2.65 20.12
N ASN A 54 -11.10 -3.34 19.84
CA ASN A 54 -11.00 -4.79 19.84
C ASN A 54 -11.99 -5.45 18.85
N ILE A 55 -12.28 -4.78 17.73
CA ILE A 55 -13.26 -5.22 16.72
C ILE A 55 -12.51 -5.84 15.52
N PRO A 56 -12.88 -7.04 15.05
CA PRO A 56 -12.32 -7.61 13.82
C PRO A 56 -12.59 -6.73 12.60
N ILE A 57 -11.61 -6.66 11.69
CA ILE A 57 -11.88 -6.08 10.36
C ILE A 57 -12.85 -6.99 9.62
N SER A 58 -13.86 -6.42 8.96
CA SER A 58 -14.80 -7.17 8.12
C SER A 58 -14.06 -8.05 7.12
N ALA A 59 -14.46 -9.31 7.01
CA ALA A 59 -13.84 -10.29 6.12
C ALA A 59 -13.94 -9.87 4.64
N ASP A 60 -15.10 -9.33 4.24
CA ASP A 60 -15.34 -8.87 2.87
C ASP A 60 -14.46 -7.67 2.53
N PHE A 61 -14.43 -6.68 3.44
CA PHE A 61 -13.56 -5.51 3.29
C PHE A 61 -12.10 -5.94 3.21
N LYS A 62 -11.66 -6.79 4.14
CA LYS A 62 -10.27 -7.28 4.18
C LYS A 62 -9.89 -7.97 2.86
N SER A 63 -10.76 -8.84 2.36
CA SER A 63 -10.51 -9.58 1.11
C SER A 63 -10.41 -8.65 -0.10
N ALA A 64 -11.34 -7.69 -0.21
CA ALA A 64 -11.31 -6.69 -1.28
C ALA A 64 -10.03 -5.83 -1.24
N MET A 65 -9.62 -5.41 -0.05
CA MET A 65 -8.44 -4.56 0.11
C MET A 65 -7.12 -5.31 -0.14
N ILE A 66 -7.04 -6.60 0.21
CA ILE A 66 -5.89 -7.44 -0.11
C ILE A 66 -5.77 -7.64 -1.63
N ALA A 67 -6.89 -7.88 -2.32
CA ALA A 67 -6.89 -8.00 -3.78
C ALA A 67 -6.40 -6.71 -4.43
N LYS A 68 -6.94 -5.56 -4.00
CA LYS A 68 -6.53 -4.25 -4.49
C LYS A 68 -5.07 -3.92 -4.19
N GLU A 69 -4.56 -4.28 -3.01
CA GLU A 69 -3.14 -4.11 -2.66
C GLU A 69 -2.22 -4.91 -3.61
N ARG A 70 -2.61 -6.13 -3.98
CA ARG A 70 -1.85 -6.95 -4.95
C ARG A 70 -1.90 -6.39 -6.36
N GLU A 71 -3.06 -5.91 -6.81
CA GLU A 71 -3.19 -5.27 -8.13
C GLU A 71 -2.30 -4.03 -8.23
N LEU A 72 -2.31 -3.19 -7.19
CA LEU A 72 -1.47 -1.99 -7.13
C LEU A 72 0.02 -2.30 -7.07
N GLU A 73 0.43 -3.39 -6.42
CA GLU A 73 1.83 -3.83 -6.44
C GLU A 73 2.32 -4.13 -7.87
N VAL A 74 1.49 -4.78 -8.69
CA VAL A 74 1.82 -5.03 -10.10
C VAL A 74 1.91 -3.73 -10.88
N VAL A 75 0.96 -2.81 -10.68
CA VAL A 75 0.97 -1.48 -11.34
C VAL A 75 2.22 -0.69 -10.96
N LEU A 76 2.58 -0.65 -9.68
CA LEU A 76 3.77 0.04 -9.20
C LEU A 76 5.06 -0.58 -9.74
N GLN A 77 5.14 -1.91 -9.84
CA GLN A 77 6.30 -2.57 -10.44
C GLN A 77 6.42 -2.21 -11.92
N ASN A 78 5.33 -2.26 -12.69
CA ASN A 78 5.33 -1.85 -14.09
C ASN A 78 5.73 -0.37 -14.26
N LEU A 79 5.31 0.51 -13.34
CA LEU A 79 5.72 1.91 -13.36
C LEU A 79 7.23 2.05 -13.11
N ILE A 80 7.78 1.31 -12.15
CA ILE A 80 9.23 1.29 -11.90
C ILE A 80 9.97 0.78 -13.14
N ASP A 81 9.53 -0.33 -13.72
CA ASP A 81 10.16 -0.96 -14.88
C ASP A 81 10.06 -0.07 -16.13
N SER A 82 9.07 0.81 -16.21
CA SER A 82 8.94 1.78 -17.32
C SER A 82 10.00 2.90 -17.31
N PHE A 83 10.76 3.03 -16.22
CA PHE A 83 11.82 4.02 -16.07
C PHE A 83 13.23 3.47 -16.33
N ASP A 84 13.39 2.15 -16.48
CA ASP A 84 14.62 1.47 -16.89
C ASP A 84 14.80 1.54 -18.43
#